data_AF-A0A6G3U3R0-F1
#
_entry.id   AF-A0A6G3U3R0-F1
#
_cell.length_a   1.000
_cell.length_b   1.000
_cell.length_c   1.000
_cell.angle_alpha   90.00
_cell.angle_beta   90.00
_cell.angle_gamma   90.00
#
_symmetry.space_group_name_H-M   'P 1'
#
loop_
_entity.id
_entity.type
_entity.pdbx_description
1 polymer ?
#
loop_
_entity_poly.entity_id
_entity_poly.type
_entity_poly.pdbx_seq_one_letter_code
_entity_poly.pdbx_strand_id
1 'polypeptide(L)'
;MGHTAHVSVVAWTAAGSLAAWLWLLLCQGFFWRTDVRLPPAREPDSWPSVCVVVPARDEAEVLPASLPALLAQDYPGRAEVFLVDDGSTDGTGALARELARG
;
A
#
# COMPACT_ATOMS: atom_id res chain seq x y z
N MET A 1 24.44 19.75 -40.28
CA MET A 1 24.41 20.10 -38.84
C MET A 1 23.05 19.73 -38.24
N GLY A 2 22.85 18.47 -37.81
CA GLY A 2 21.55 18.01 -37.30
C GLY A 2 21.63 16.83 -36.32
N HIS A 3 22.66 15.99 -36.42
CA HIS A 3 22.84 14.86 -35.50
C HIS A 3 23.32 15.24 -34.08
N THR A 4 24.07 16.34 -33.93
CA THR A 4 24.64 16.76 -32.63
C THR A 4 23.60 17.34 -31.67
N ALA A 5 22.54 17.97 -32.20
CA ALA A 5 21.48 18.57 -31.39
C ALA A 5 20.60 17.50 -30.70
N HIS A 6 20.26 16.42 -31.42
CA HIS A 6 19.47 15.32 -30.86
C HIS A 6 20.24 14.53 -29.79
N VAL A 7 21.54 14.28 -30.01
CA VAL A 7 22.41 13.62 -29.02
C VAL A 7 22.53 14.45 -27.74
N SER A 8 22.57 15.79 -27.86
CA SER A 8 22.64 16.70 -26.71
C SER A 8 21.39 16.62 -25.83
N VAL A 9 20.19 16.69 -26.40
CA VAL A 9 18.94 16.63 -25.60
C VAL A 9 18.80 15.30 -24.88
N VAL A 10 19.04 14.18 -25.57
CA VAL A 10 18.99 12.84 -24.96
C VAL A 10 20.06 12.68 -23.86
N ALA A 11 21.27 13.20 -24.08
CA ALA A 11 22.33 13.15 -23.08
C ALA A 11 21.99 13.96 -21.83
N TRP A 12 21.43 15.17 -21.99
CA TRP A 12 21.04 16.03 -20.85
C TRP A 12 19.84 15.49 -20.09
N THR A 13 18.85 14.90 -20.77
CA THR A 13 17.73 14.25 -20.08
C THR A 13 18.18 13.00 -19.34
N ALA A 14 19.07 12.19 -19.93
CA ALA A 14 19.65 11.03 -19.26
C ALA A 14 20.49 11.44 -18.03
N ALA A 15 21.32 12.48 -18.16
CA ALA A 15 22.13 12.98 -17.05
C ALA A 15 21.27 13.57 -15.92
N GLY A 16 20.23 14.34 -16.25
CA GLY A 16 19.30 14.87 -15.27
C GLY A 16 18.50 13.77 -14.55
N SER A 17 18.02 12.77 -15.30
CA SER A 17 17.36 11.60 -14.73
C SER A 17 18.29 10.81 -13.79
N LEU A 18 19.52 10.55 -14.23
CA LEU A 18 20.52 9.87 -13.40
C LEU A 18 20.83 10.66 -12.13
N ALA A 19 21.00 11.99 -12.22
CA ALA A 19 21.22 12.84 -11.06
C ALA A 19 20.04 12.81 -10.09
N ALA A 20 18.79 12.83 -10.60
CA ALA A 20 17.60 12.72 -9.77
C ALA A 20 17.52 11.36 -9.05
N TRP A 21 17.82 10.27 -9.76
CA TRP A 21 17.87 8.93 -9.15
C TRP A 21 19.00 8.79 -8.12
N LEU A 22 20.19 9.31 -8.40
CA LEU A 22 21.30 9.33 -7.44
C LEU A 22 20.96 10.16 -6.20
N TRP A 23 20.32 11.31 -6.38
CA TRP A 23 19.84 12.12 -5.26
C TRP A 23 18.80 11.38 -4.43
N LEU A 24 17.78 10.81 -5.07
CA LEU A 24 16.78 9.99 -4.37
C LEU A 24 17.46 8.88 -3.59
N LEU A 25 18.40 8.14 -4.22
CA LEU A 25 19.14 7.02 -3.64
C LEU A 25 20.15 7.38 -2.54
N LEU A 26 20.58 8.64 -2.40
CA LEU A 26 21.65 8.97 -1.46
C LEU A 26 21.28 10.07 -0.46
N CYS A 27 20.33 10.92 -0.80
CA CYS A 27 20.08 12.17 -0.08
C CYS A 27 18.69 12.25 0.57
N GLN A 28 17.74 11.39 0.19
CA GLN A 28 16.41 11.29 0.81
C GLN A 28 16.34 10.22 1.91
N GLY A 29 17.40 10.10 2.72
CA GLY A 29 17.37 9.38 3.99
C GLY A 29 17.00 7.90 3.90
N PHE A 30 17.33 7.22 2.79
CA PHE A 30 16.93 5.83 2.56
C PHE A 30 15.41 5.61 2.59
N PHE A 31 14.60 6.55 2.09
CA PHE A 31 13.13 6.42 2.06
C PHE A 31 12.62 5.11 1.40
N TRP A 32 13.43 4.48 0.54
CA TRP A 32 13.13 3.18 -0.09
C TRP A 32 13.39 1.98 0.83
N ARG A 33 14.02 2.17 1.99
CA ARG A 33 14.14 1.13 3.00
C ARG A 33 12.82 0.98 3.73
N THR A 34 12.21 -0.19 3.57
CA THR A 34 11.09 -0.68 4.37
C THR A 34 11.60 -1.32 5.67
N ASP A 35 12.54 -0.64 6.34
CA ASP A 35 13.12 -1.04 7.63
C ASP A 35 12.39 -0.43 8.82
N VAL A 36 11.22 0.19 8.60
CA VAL A 36 10.28 0.52 9.67
C VAL A 36 9.91 -0.77 10.40
N ARG A 37 10.49 -0.93 11.58
CA ARG A 37 10.18 -1.98 12.53
C ARG A 37 9.57 -1.29 13.74
N LEU A 38 8.44 -1.81 14.20
CA LEU A 38 7.93 -1.41 15.49
C LEU A 38 8.99 -1.77 16.54
N PRO A 39 9.25 -0.89 17.53
CA PRO A 39 10.11 -1.26 18.65
C PRO A 39 9.51 -2.49 19.35
N PRO A 40 10.34 -3.36 19.94
CA PRO A 40 9.84 -4.49 20.71
C PRO A 40 8.91 -3.98 21.81
N ALA A 41 7.66 -4.43 21.79
CA ALA A 41 6.65 -4.10 22.78
C ALA A 41 6.36 -5.34 23.64
N ARG A 42 6.12 -5.12 24.92
CA ARG A 42 5.60 -6.17 25.80
C ARG A 42 4.11 -6.35 25.51
N GLU A 43 3.63 -7.58 25.52
CA GLU A 43 2.20 -7.85 25.43
C GLU A 43 1.46 -7.13 26.58
N PRO A 44 0.34 -6.46 26.29
CA PRO A 44 -0.44 -5.79 27.31
C PRO A 44 -1.14 -6.83 28.20
N ASP A 45 -1.42 -6.47 29.46
CA ASP A 45 -2.19 -7.32 30.38
C ASP A 45 -3.63 -7.58 29.88
N SER A 46 -4.16 -6.65 29.07
CA SER A 46 -5.45 -6.77 28.41
C SER A 46 -5.37 -6.22 26.98
N TRP A 47 -5.83 -7.02 26.02
CA TRP A 47 -5.87 -6.61 24.61
C TRP A 47 -7.05 -5.66 24.34
N PRO A 48 -6.82 -4.47 23.77
CA PRO A 48 -7.90 -3.54 23.46
C PRO A 48 -8.79 -4.06 22.33
N SER A 49 -10.03 -3.58 22.25
CA SER A 49 -10.84 -3.76 21.05
C SER A 49 -10.25 -2.97 19.89
N VAL A 50 -10.13 -3.58 18.72
CA VAL A 50 -9.62 -2.97 17.49
C VAL A 50 -10.73 -2.86 16.46
N CYS A 51 -10.79 -1.69 15.82
CA CYS A 51 -11.61 -1.44 14.63
C CYS A 51 -10.66 -1.25 13.45
N VAL A 52 -10.78 -2.11 12.44
CA VAL A 52 -10.03 -2.04 11.19
C VAL A 52 -10.94 -1.47 10.12
N VAL A 53 -10.58 -0.29 9.59
CA VAL A 53 -11.32 0.35 8.49
C VAL A 53 -10.58 0.08 7.18
N VAL A 54 -11.27 -0.56 6.23
CA VAL A 54 -10.72 -0.91 4.92
C VAL A 54 -11.40 -0.06 3.85
N PRO A 55 -10.77 1.01 3.35
CA PRO A 55 -11.27 1.70 2.18
C PRO A 55 -11.08 0.82 0.95
N ALA A 56 -12.12 0.69 0.11
CA ALA A 56 -12.09 -0.10 -1.10
C ALA A 56 -12.70 0.69 -2.25
N ARG A 57 -11.93 0.84 -3.35
CA ARG A 57 -12.37 1.45 -4.60
C ARG A 57 -11.89 0.60 -5.76
N ASP A 58 -12.82 -0.04 -6.45
CA ASP A 58 -12.54 -0.90 -7.60
C ASP A 58 -11.49 -2.00 -7.27
N GLU A 59 -11.74 -2.73 -6.18
CA GLU A 59 -10.87 -3.76 -5.58
C GLU A 59 -11.42 -5.19 -5.75
N ALA A 60 -12.37 -5.44 -6.67
CA ALA A 60 -13.06 -6.73 -6.77
C ALA A 60 -12.11 -7.91 -7.05
N GLU A 61 -10.98 -7.67 -7.71
CA GLU A 61 -9.97 -8.70 -7.98
C GLU A 61 -9.14 -9.07 -6.75
N VAL A 62 -8.91 -8.12 -5.83
CA VAL A 62 -8.01 -8.29 -4.67
C VAL A 62 -8.77 -8.68 -3.41
N LEU A 63 -10.04 -8.26 -3.32
CA LEU A 63 -10.88 -8.45 -2.15
C LEU A 63 -11.04 -9.92 -1.71
N PRO A 64 -11.19 -10.92 -2.61
CA PRO A 64 -11.33 -12.32 -2.23
C PRO A 64 -10.10 -12.90 -1.50
N ALA A 65 -8.92 -12.34 -1.73
CA ALA A 65 -7.70 -12.77 -1.05
C ALA A 65 -7.43 -11.95 0.22
N SER A 66 -7.64 -10.64 0.16
CA SER A 66 -7.28 -9.71 1.24
C SER A 66 -8.24 -9.75 2.43
N LEU A 67 -9.56 -9.76 2.19
CA LEU A 67 -10.54 -9.70 3.28
C LEU A 67 -10.53 -10.96 4.16
N PRO A 68 -10.48 -12.20 3.61
CA PRO A 68 -10.34 -13.38 4.45
C PRO A 68 -9.04 -13.40 5.24
N ALA A 69 -7.92 -12.96 4.65
CA ALA A 69 -6.64 -12.88 5.36
C ALA A 69 -6.68 -11.87 6.52
N LEU A 70 -7.41 -10.77 6.37
CA LEU A 70 -7.62 -9.78 7.42
C LEU A 70 -8.53 -10.30 8.54
N LEU A 71 -9.57 -11.06 8.19
CA LEU A 71 -10.46 -11.70 9.18
C LEU A 71 -9.78 -12.85 9.92
N ALA A 72 -8.78 -13.49 9.31
CA ALA A 72 -8.02 -14.60 9.89
C ALA A 72 -6.85 -14.17 10.78
N GLN A 73 -6.71 -12.87 11.10
CA GLN A 73 -5.64 -12.40 11.99
C GLN A 73 -5.80 -12.97 13.41
N ASP A 74 -4.70 -13.48 13.97
CA ASP A 74 -4.64 -14.02 15.34
C ASP A 74 -4.48 -12.89 16.37
N TYR A 75 -5.48 -12.01 16.43
CA TYR A 75 -5.53 -10.94 17.42
C TYR A 75 -6.21 -11.44 18.69
N PRO A 76 -5.52 -11.46 19.86
CA PRO A 76 -6.11 -12.06 21.07
C PRO A 76 -7.31 -11.29 21.65
N GLY A 77 -7.47 -10.02 21.26
CA GLY A 77 -8.61 -9.19 21.64
C GLY A 77 -9.76 -9.26 20.64
N ARG A 78 -10.76 -8.39 20.83
CA ARG A 78 -11.85 -8.24 19.86
C ARG A 78 -11.39 -7.40 18.67
N ALA A 79 -11.48 -7.93 17.46
CA ALA A 79 -11.26 -7.17 16.23
C ALA A 79 -12.54 -7.12 15.40
N GLU A 80 -12.84 -5.95 14.84
CA GLU A 80 -13.92 -5.75 13.88
C GLU A 80 -13.37 -5.12 12.61
N VAL A 81 -13.89 -5.56 11.46
CA VAL A 81 -13.51 -5.02 10.15
C VAL A 81 -14.70 -4.29 9.54
N PHE A 82 -14.48 -3.04 9.15
CA PHE A 82 -15.43 -2.18 8.46
C PHE A 82 -14.88 -1.89 7.06
N LEU A 83 -15.43 -2.56 6.06
CA LEU A 83 -15.12 -2.27 4.66
C LEU A 83 -16.00 -1.12 4.16
N VAL A 84 -15.35 -0.07 3.67
CA VAL A 84 -16.00 1.13 3.14
C VAL A 84 -15.79 1.16 1.64
N ASP A 85 -16.86 0.88 0.89
CA ASP A 85 -16.88 0.99 -0.57
C ASP A 85 -17.00 2.48 -0.97
N ASP A 86 -15.93 3.03 -1.54
CA ASP A 86 -15.85 4.43 -1.98
C ASP A 86 -16.43 4.60 -3.40
N GLY A 87 -17.62 4.04 -3.63
CA GLY A 87 -18.39 4.18 -4.86
C GLY A 87 -17.88 3.35 -6.04
N SER A 88 -17.39 2.13 -5.80
CA SER A 88 -16.83 1.25 -6.84
C SER A 88 -17.82 0.94 -7.97
N THR A 89 -17.26 0.65 -9.14
CA THR A 89 -17.98 0.37 -10.40
C THR A 89 -17.75 -1.05 -10.91
N ASP A 90 -16.80 -1.77 -10.34
CA ASP A 90 -16.37 -3.12 -10.75
C ASP A 90 -17.07 -4.27 -10.02
N GLY A 91 -17.99 -3.97 -9.09
CA GLY A 91 -18.68 -4.97 -8.26
C GLY A 91 -18.10 -5.19 -6.86
N THR A 92 -17.06 -4.43 -6.46
CA THR A 92 -16.44 -4.50 -5.12
C THR A 92 -17.45 -4.53 -3.98
N GLY A 93 -18.41 -3.60 -3.96
CA GLY A 93 -19.41 -3.54 -2.88
C GLY A 93 -20.38 -4.73 -2.86
N ALA A 94 -20.66 -5.35 -4.01
CA ALA A 94 -21.47 -6.57 -4.05
C ALA A 94 -20.69 -7.76 -3.47
N LEU A 95 -19.44 -7.93 -3.92
CA LEU A 95 -18.53 -8.96 -3.44
C LEU A 95 -18.24 -8.84 -1.94
N ALA A 96 -18.01 -7.62 -1.42
CA ALA A 96 -17.80 -7.38 -0.01
C ALA A 96 -18.98 -7.88 0.85
N ARG A 97 -20.22 -7.65 0.37
CA ARG A 97 -21.43 -8.13 1.06
C ARG A 97 -21.60 -9.64 1.00
N GLU A 98 -21.15 -10.27 -0.07
CA GLU A 98 -21.12 -11.73 -0.17
C GLU A 98 -20.14 -12.33 0.84
N LEU A 99 -18.91 -11.80 0.86
CA LEU A 99 -17.86 -12.23 1.80
C LEU A 99 -18.25 -12.01 3.27
N ALA A 100 -19.02 -10.95 3.58
CA ALA A 100 -19.49 -10.69 4.94
C ALA A 100 -20.59 -11.65 5.43
N ARG A 101 -21.16 -12.49 4.57
CA ARG A 101 -22.19 -13.48 4.94
C ARG A 101 -21.63 -14.89 5.18
N GLY A 102 -20.41 -15.16 4.71
CA GLY A 102 -19.70 -16.43 4.93
C GLY A 102 -18.92 -16.41 6.23
#